data_AF-A0A7X9CAS3-F1
#
_entry.id   AF-A0A7X9CAS3-F1
#
_cell.length_a   1.000
_cell.length_b   1.000
_cell.length_c   1.000
_cell.angle_alpha   90.00
_cell.angle_beta   90.00
_cell.angle_gamma   90.00
#
_symmetry.space_group_name_H-M   'P 1'
#
loop_
_entity.id
_entity.type
_entity.pdbx_description
1 polymer ?
#
loop_
_entity_poly.entity_id
_entity_poly.type
_entity_poly.pdbx_seq_one_letter_code
_entity_poly.pdbx_strand_id
1 'polypeptide(L)'
;MKRRVGGLETEFGLVCVRADGSRALEPEAAARELFRPVVAMGRSSNVFLRNAARLYLDVGSHPEYATAECDDWWELVAQDR
;
A
#
# COMPACT_ATOMS: atom_id res chain seq x y z
N MET A 1 9.99 14.23 -24.08
CA MET A 1 8.79 14.70 -23.37
C MET A 1 9.15 15.91 -22.51
N LYS A 2 8.20 16.80 -22.19
CA LYS A 2 8.43 17.84 -21.18
C LYS A 2 8.52 17.17 -19.80
N ARG A 3 9.51 17.55 -18.99
CA ARG A 3 9.67 17.07 -17.61
C ARG A 3 8.45 17.47 -16.78
N ARG A 4 7.88 16.52 -16.04
CA ARG A 4 6.68 16.69 -15.22
C ARG A 4 6.80 15.77 -14.02
N VAL A 5 6.37 16.25 -12.85
CA VAL A 5 6.20 15.41 -11.66
C VAL A 5 4.96 14.53 -11.81
N GLY A 6 5.12 13.23 -11.57
CA GLY A 6 4.04 12.24 -11.52
C GLY A 6 4.18 11.31 -10.33
N GLY A 7 3.08 10.65 -9.99
CA GLY A 7 2.99 9.62 -8.96
C GLY A 7 1.88 8.63 -9.31
N LEU A 8 1.93 7.44 -8.73
CA LEU A 8 0.89 6.42 -8.84
C LEU A 8 0.31 6.13 -7.45
N GLU A 9 -0.99 5.83 -7.42
CA GLU A 9 -1.70 5.34 -6.24
C GLU A 9 -2.27 3.97 -6.59
N THR A 10 -1.82 2.96 -5.87
CA THR A 10 -2.15 1.56 -6.15
C THR A 10 -2.91 0.97 -4.96
N GLU A 11 -4.19 0.64 -5.17
CA GLU A 11 -5.03 -0.09 -4.23
C GLU A 11 -4.92 -1.60 -4.44
N PHE A 12 -4.74 -2.36 -3.36
CA PHE A 12 -4.64 -3.81 -3.41
C PHE A 12 -5.91 -4.47 -2.90
N GLY A 13 -6.48 -5.36 -3.72
CA GLY A 13 -7.49 -6.31 -3.27
C GLY A 13 -6.87 -7.32 -2.29
N LEU A 14 -7.46 -7.45 -1.10
CA LEU A 14 -6.97 -8.33 -0.04
C LEU A 14 -8.00 -9.40 0.30
N VAL A 15 -7.58 -10.66 0.28
CA VAL A 15 -8.36 -11.79 0.80
C VAL A 15 -7.46 -12.68 1.65
N CYS A 16 -7.95 -13.05 2.84
CA CYS A 16 -7.26 -14.01 3.71
C CYS A 16 -7.95 -15.37 3.56
N VAL A 17 -7.20 -16.39 3.14
CA VAL A 17 -7.72 -17.75 2.92
C VAL A 17 -6.95 -18.78 3.74
N ARG A 18 -7.62 -19.87 4.11
CA ARG A 18 -6.99 -21.05 4.70
C ARG A 18 -6.35 -21.91 3.60
N ALA A 19 -5.59 -22.92 4.01
CA ALA A 19 -4.97 -23.88 3.08
C ALA A 19 -5.98 -24.63 2.20
N ASP A 20 -7.23 -24.77 2.66
CA ASP A 20 -8.33 -25.40 1.91
C ASP A 20 -9.05 -24.42 0.95
N GLY A 21 -8.59 -23.17 0.84
CA GLY A 21 -9.18 -22.12 0.00
C GLY A 21 -10.40 -21.42 0.59
N SER A 22 -10.88 -21.83 1.76
CA SER A 22 -11.97 -21.13 2.46
C SER A 22 -11.52 -19.79 3.02
N ARG A 23 -12.42 -18.80 3.09
CA ARG A 23 -12.11 -17.49 3.69
C ARG A 23 -11.74 -17.65 5.17
N ALA A 24 -10.56 -17.17 5.55
CA ALA A 24 -10.04 -17.21 6.91
C ALA A 24 -10.51 -16.01 7.75
N LEU A 25 -10.48 -14.81 7.18
CA LEU A 25 -10.85 -13.54 7.81
C LEU A 25 -11.70 -12.68 6.87
N GLU A 26 -12.56 -11.83 7.42
CA GLU A 26 -13.18 -10.74 6.66
C GLU A 26 -12.11 -9.74 6.20
N PRO A 27 -12.31 -9.04 5.06
CA PRO A 27 -11.31 -8.14 4.49
C PRO A 27 -10.78 -7.09 5.48
N GLU A 28 -11.66 -6.46 6.27
CA GLU A 28 -11.26 -5.47 7.27
C GLU A 28 -10.35 -6.07 8.35
N ALA A 29 -10.69 -7.26 8.85
CA ALA A 29 -9.88 -7.95 9.86
C ALA A 29 -8.52 -8.39 9.28
N ALA A 30 -8.51 -8.86 8.04
CA ALA A 30 -7.29 -9.20 7.32
C ALA A 30 -6.38 -7.97 7.13
N ALA A 31 -6.95 -6.83 6.75
CA ALA A 31 -6.22 -5.57 6.58
C ALA A 31 -5.58 -5.09 7.89
N ARG A 32 -6.35 -5.12 8.99
CA ARG A 32 -5.86 -4.77 10.33
C ARG A 32 -4.72 -5.69 10.78
N GLU A 33 -4.81 -6.99 10.53
CA GLU A 33 -3.73 -7.91 10.88
C GLU A 33 -2.48 -7.65 10.02
N LEU A 34 -2.65 -7.45 8.71
CA LEU A 34 -1.56 -7.12 7.80
C LEU A 34 -0.81 -5.84 8.21
N PHE A 35 -1.55 -4.81 8.66
CA PHE A 35 -0.99 -3.52 9.08
C PHE A 35 -0.56 -3.46 10.54
N ARG A 36 -0.77 -4.53 11.33
CA ARG A 36 -0.39 -4.58 12.75
C ARG A 36 1.08 -4.17 12.99
N PRO A 37 2.07 -4.60 12.18
CA PRO A 37 3.46 -4.15 12.34
C PRO A 37 3.67 -2.68 11.98
N VAL A 38 2.96 -2.17 10.96
CA VAL A 38 3.04 -0.76 10.52
C VAL A 38 2.55 0.16 11.63
N VAL A 39 1.41 -0.17 12.23
CA VAL A 39 0.84 0.57 13.37
C VAL A 39 1.77 0.49 14.58
N ALA A 40 2.37 -0.67 14.87
CA ALA A 40 3.30 -0.81 15.98
C ALA A 40 4.55 0.08 15.82
N MET A 41 5.03 0.25 14.59
CA MET A 41 6.21 1.07 14.27
C MET A 41 5.90 2.58 14.24
N GLY A 42 4.78 2.97 13.59
CA GLY A 42 4.47 4.36 13.28
C GLY A 42 3.34 4.98 14.11
N ARG A 43 2.68 4.21 14.98
CA ARG A 43 1.43 4.57 15.70
C ARG A 43 0.27 5.00 14.79
N SER A 44 0.38 4.68 13.50
CA SER A 44 -0.55 5.07 12.45
C SER A 44 -0.61 3.97 11.41
N SER A 45 -1.79 3.76 10.83
CA SER A 45 -1.98 2.93 9.63
C SER A 45 -1.69 3.70 8.35
N ASN A 46 -1.11 4.90 8.45
CA ASN A 46 -0.70 5.76 7.35
C ASN A 46 0.69 6.33 7.67
N VAL A 47 1.69 5.90 6.90
CA VAL A 47 3.09 6.23 7.14
C VAL A 47 3.81 6.55 5.83
N PHE A 48 4.88 7.32 5.93
CA PHE A 48 5.86 7.47 4.86
C PHE A 48 7.01 6.48 5.07
N LEU A 49 7.38 5.79 4.00
CA LEU A 49 8.50 4.85 3.97
C LEU A 49 9.82 5.59 3.67
N ARG A 50 10.95 4.88 3.81
CA ARG A 50 12.27 5.47 3.58
C ARG A 50 12.51 5.90 2.13
N ASN A 51 11.79 5.33 1.18
CA ASN A 51 11.81 5.73 -0.24
C ASN A 51 10.86 6.89 -0.55
N ALA A 52 10.30 7.55 0.47
CA ALA A 52 9.33 8.64 0.40
C ALA A 52 7.92 8.25 -0.13
N ALA A 53 7.68 6.99 -0.45
CA ALA A 53 6.34 6.50 -0.75
C ALA A 53 5.44 6.50 0.51
N ARG A 54 4.14 6.65 0.31
CA ARG A 54 3.13 6.57 1.37
C ARG A 54 2.50 5.18 1.36
N LEU A 55 2.49 4.51 2.50
CA LEU A 55 1.82 3.23 2.71
C LEU A 55 0.70 3.41 3.74
N TYR A 56 -0.53 3.05 3.38
CA TYR A 56 -1.68 3.26 4.25
C TYR A 56 -2.83 2.26 4.07
N LEU A 57 -3.73 2.22 5.04
CA LEU A 57 -5.08 1.68 4.88
C LEU A 57 -6.04 2.82 4.57
N ASP A 58 -6.78 2.71 3.47
CA ASP A 58 -7.86 3.65 3.14
C ASP A 58 -9.18 3.32 3.85
N VAL A 59 -10.18 4.18 3.71
CA VAL A 59 -11.57 4.02 4.18
C VAL A 59 -12.16 2.66 3.76
N GLY A 60 -11.82 2.17 2.56
CA GLY A 60 -12.25 0.85 2.07
C GLY A 60 -11.58 -0.36 2.76
N SER A 61 -10.65 -0.14 3.70
CA SER A 61 -9.75 -1.17 4.26
C SER A 61 -8.83 -1.83 3.23
N HIS A 62 -8.60 -1.18 2.09
CA HIS A 62 -7.58 -1.60 1.14
C HIS A 62 -6.19 -1.15 1.62
N PRO A 63 -5.18 -2.04 1.56
CA PRO A 63 -3.79 -1.61 1.51
C PRO A 63 -3.57 -0.73 0.29
N GLU A 64 -3.00 0.45 0.50
CA GLU A 64 -2.67 1.39 -0.56
C GLU A 64 -1.21 1.81 -0.49
N TYR A 65 -0.57 1.82 -1.66
CA TYR A 65 0.77 2.30 -1.86
C TYR A 65 0.75 3.46 -2.85
N ALA A 66 1.17 4.64 -2.41
CA ALA A 66 1.36 5.79 -3.27
C ALA A 66 2.86 6.05 -3.44
N THR A 67 3.35 6.05 -4.69
CA THR A 67 4.77 6.24 -4.99
C THR A 67 5.28 7.59 -4.49
N ALA A 68 6.60 7.70 -4.29
CA ALA A 68 7.22 9.01 -4.25
C ALA A 68 7.02 9.76 -5.58
N GLU A 69 7.12 11.09 -5.54
CA GLU A 69 7.12 11.92 -6.73
C GLU A 69 8.32 11.58 -7.64
N CYS A 70 8.06 11.29 -8.91
CA CYS A 70 9.07 11.01 -9.93
C CYS A 70 8.95 12.02 -11.08
N ASP A 71 10.05 12.33 -11.75
CA ASP A 71 10.03 13.15 -12.97
C ASP A 71 10.49 12.43 -14.25
N ASP A 72 10.87 11.15 -14.10
CA ASP A 72 11.09 10.17 -15.15
C ASP A 72 10.12 8.98 -15.04
N TRP A 73 9.66 8.47 -16.19
CA TRP A 73 8.65 7.41 -16.22
C TRP A 73 9.20 6.04 -15.80
N TRP A 74 10.48 5.76 -16.05
CA TRP A 74 11.07 4.50 -15.64
C TRP A 74 11.34 4.49 -14.14
N GLU A 75 11.67 5.64 -13.55
CA GLU A 75 11.71 5.78 -12.09
C GLU A 75 10.32 5.58 -11.47
N LEU A 76 9.27 6.14 -12.09
CA LEU A 76 7.89 5.93 -11.62
C LEU A 76 7.50 4.44 -11.64
N VAL A 77 7.79 3.74 -12.74
CA VAL A 77 7.54 2.30 -12.86
C VAL A 77 8.39 1.49 -11.87
N ALA A 78 9.61 1.93 -11.58
CA ALA A 78 10.47 1.29 -10.58
C ALA A 78 9.99 1.51 -9.15
N GLN A 79 9.37 2.66 -8.84
CA GLN A 79 8.80 2.94 -7.52
C GLN A 79 7.55 2.12 -7.23
N ASP A 80 6.75 1.76 -8.24
CA ASP A 80 5.50 1.01 -8.10
C ASP A 80 5.70 -0.53 -7.97
N ARG A 81 6.88 -1.04 -8.32
CA ARG A 81 7.21 -2.48 -8.34
C ARG A 81 7.92 -2.95 -7.08
#